data_AF-A0A0E3PFH0-F1
#
_entry.id   AF-A0A0E3PFH0-F1
#
_cell.length_a   1.000
_cell.length_b   1.000
_cell.length_c   1.000
_cell.angle_alpha   90.00
_cell.angle_beta   90.00
_cell.angle_gamma   90.00
#
_symmetry.space_group_name_H-M   'P 1'
#
loop_
_entity.id
_entity.type
_entity.pdbx_description
1 polymer ?
#
loop_
_entity_poly.entity_id
_entity_poly.type
_entity_poly.pdbx_seq_one_letter_code
_entity_poly.pdbx_strand_id
1 'polypeptide(L)'
;MMPTRRIKKINGIEYWYEDIPYYDKEKKQIRHKSKYLGRNVNGEPVRVRDALNSSENICPVSKPLKAYNYGELLPLQWITDELKIGEYLGDLFNGKERNMILSMVFNRIARPTAMYNLKTWYESSALSLKWPELPLKSQNISNLLSKVGDSDIPSTFMGKMFRNLGTKSTLIYDLTSFSSYSQMMNLLEYGYNRDGLDLPQINLSMIVDKEKGIPVMYDIYPGSIVDVTTLKNTIKKIKAYGVEDYTLVMDRGFFSKGDIEELLHEEVPFIMPAAMILKSVKQLMSSVQKDIESPEYLHKYNKKPIFVKPVTLEEKEFKINGYCFYDPKREIEEKNAFYSRIYDVKEKIEETAIPGWRKAGEVFKERAGYMASFYSWKQIDDHFKITIKKNAVSQRINRMGKFFLFYNGERGWMECLTV
;
A
#
# COMPACT_ATOMS: atom_id res chain seq x y z
N MET A 1 -4.01 0.15 80.64
CA MET A 1 -2.59 -0.18 80.39
C MET A 1 -2.13 0.66 79.21
N MET A 2 -1.00 1.36 79.33
CA MET A 2 -0.44 2.11 78.20
C MET A 2 0.24 1.16 77.21
N PRO A 3 0.16 1.42 75.89
CA PRO A 3 0.89 0.65 74.90
C PRO A 3 2.40 0.81 75.11
N THR A 4 3.14 -0.30 75.08
CA THR A 4 4.61 -0.31 75.20
C THR A 4 5.25 -0.53 73.84
N ARG A 5 6.30 0.24 73.55
CA ARG A 5 7.07 0.08 72.31
C ARG A 5 8.15 -0.98 72.51
N ARG A 6 8.31 -1.87 71.53
CA ARG A 6 9.31 -2.93 71.52
C ARG A 6 10.04 -2.98 70.18
N ILE A 7 11.32 -3.32 70.22
CA ILE A 7 12.14 -3.57 69.03
C ILE A 7 12.24 -5.08 68.82
N LYS A 8 12.01 -5.54 67.59
CA LYS A 8 12.22 -6.94 67.19
C LYS A 8 13.24 -7.00 66.06
N LYS A 9 14.24 -7.87 66.21
CA LYS A 9 15.25 -8.13 65.17
C LYS A 9 14.81 -9.33 64.33
N ILE A 10 14.68 -9.14 63.03
CA ILE A 10 14.28 -10.17 62.05
C ILE A 10 15.29 -10.11 60.92
N ASN A 11 15.99 -11.23 60.65
CA ASN A 11 17.03 -11.34 59.62
C ASN A 11 18.09 -10.23 59.70
N GLY A 12 18.54 -9.91 60.92
CA GLY A 12 19.57 -8.89 61.16
C GLY A 12 19.06 -7.43 61.17
N ILE A 13 17.81 -7.17 60.80
CA ILE A 13 17.21 -5.83 60.74
C ILE A 13 16.28 -5.61 61.92
N GLU A 14 16.36 -4.43 62.54
CA GLU A 14 15.54 -4.04 63.69
C GLU A 14 14.26 -3.30 63.26
N TYR A 15 13.14 -3.65 63.91
CA TYR A 15 11.82 -3.12 63.62
C TYR A 15 11.09 -2.75 64.90
N TRP A 16 10.42 -1.60 64.88
CA TRP A 16 9.61 -1.12 65.98
C TRP A 16 8.17 -1.63 65.87
N TYR A 17 7.67 -2.12 66.99
CA TYR A 17 6.28 -2.52 67.18
C TYR A 17 5.71 -1.86 68.44
N GLU A 18 4.44 -1.52 68.39
CA GLU A 18 3.65 -1.12 69.54
C GLU A 18 2.87 -2.33 70.03
N ASP A 19 3.03 -2.69 71.30
CA ASP A 19 2.33 -3.82 71.89
C ASP A 19 1.12 -3.33 72.68
N ILE A 20 -0.06 -3.74 72.24
CA ILE A 20 -1.33 -3.24 72.73
C ILE A 20 -2.02 -4.37 73.50
N PRO A 21 -2.08 -4.30 74.85
CA PRO A 21 -2.78 -5.31 75.64
C PRO A 21 -4.30 -5.18 75.46
N TYR A 22 -4.98 -6.31 75.31
CA TYR A 22 -6.43 -6.42 75.27
C TYR A 22 -6.89 -7.62 76.12
N TYR A 23 -8.09 -7.52 76.69
CA TYR A 23 -8.66 -8.61 77.47
C TYR A 23 -9.38 -9.61 76.54
N ASP A 24 -8.90 -10.85 76.53
CA ASP A 24 -9.52 -11.94 75.76
C ASP A 24 -10.63 -12.58 76.63
N LYS A 25 -11.89 -12.31 76.29
CA LYS A 25 -13.07 -12.74 77.07
C LYS A 25 -13.27 -14.26 77.10
N GLU A 26 -12.85 -14.97 76.05
CA GLU A 26 -12.99 -16.43 75.97
C GLU A 26 -11.94 -17.14 76.83
N LYS A 27 -10.70 -16.68 76.76
CA LYS A 27 -9.58 -17.26 77.52
C LYS A 27 -9.39 -16.64 78.91
N LYS A 28 -10.24 -15.66 79.25
CA LYS A 28 -10.27 -14.92 80.54
C LYS A 28 -8.90 -14.41 81.00
N GLN A 29 -8.05 -13.98 80.06
CA GLN A 29 -6.71 -13.47 80.35
C GLN A 29 -6.36 -12.27 79.46
N ILE A 30 -5.39 -11.45 79.90
CA ILE A 30 -4.86 -10.34 79.10
C ILE A 30 -3.94 -10.92 78.02
N ARG A 31 -4.19 -10.55 76.76
CA ARG A 31 -3.35 -10.92 75.61
C ARG A 31 -2.88 -9.66 74.89
N HIS A 32 -1.90 -9.80 74.02
CA HIS A 32 -1.22 -8.67 73.39
C HIS A 32 -1.37 -8.73 71.87
N LYS A 33 -1.65 -7.60 71.24
CA LYS A 33 -1.64 -7.43 69.77
C LYS A 33 -0.54 -6.46 69.41
N SER A 34 0.37 -6.88 68.52
CA SER A 34 1.47 -6.02 68.06
C SER A 34 1.11 -5.29 66.78
N LYS A 35 1.28 -3.97 66.79
CA LYS A 35 1.10 -3.08 65.63
C LYS A 35 2.47 -2.63 65.12
N TYR A 36 2.73 -2.82 63.83
CA TYR A 36 3.99 -2.40 63.22
C TYR A 36 4.10 -0.87 63.12
N LEU A 37 5.20 -0.31 63.62
CA LEU A 37 5.47 1.12 63.58
C LEU A 37 6.42 1.49 62.43
N GLY A 38 7.47 0.72 62.17
CA GLY A 38 8.46 1.00 61.12
C GLY A 38 9.77 0.24 61.32
N ARG A 39 10.72 0.40 60.38
CA ARG A 39 12.10 -0.09 60.54
C ARG A 39 12.83 0.87 61.49
N ASN A 40 13.66 0.33 62.39
CA ASN A 40 14.51 1.14 63.24
C ASN A 40 15.63 1.76 62.39
N VAL A 41 15.61 3.09 62.23
CA VAL A 41 16.67 3.85 61.59
C VAL A 41 17.10 4.91 62.62
N ASN A 42 18.34 4.82 63.11
CA ASN A 42 18.92 5.73 64.11
C ASN A 42 18.08 5.91 65.39
N GLY A 43 17.39 4.87 65.85
CA GLY A 43 16.61 4.90 67.10
C GLY A 43 15.14 5.28 66.94
N GLU A 44 14.69 5.60 65.71
CA GLU A 44 13.30 5.98 65.43
C GLU A 44 12.61 5.04 64.42
N PRO A 45 11.28 4.84 64.52
CA PRO A 45 10.51 4.02 63.59
C PRO A 45 10.23 4.76 62.27
N VAL A 46 10.86 4.32 61.17
CA VAL A 46 10.63 4.87 59.82
C VAL A 46 9.85 3.87 58.96
N ARG A 47 8.70 4.30 58.41
CA ARG A 47 7.97 3.50 57.41
C ARG A 47 8.55 3.76 56.03
N VAL A 48 8.60 2.74 55.18
CA VAL A 48 9.15 2.83 53.82
C VAL A 48 8.48 3.93 52.98
N ARG A 49 7.19 4.20 53.22
CA ARG A 49 6.45 5.29 52.55
C ARG A 49 6.87 6.68 53.01
N ASP A 50 7.31 6.82 54.25
CA ASP A 50 7.72 8.10 54.83
C ASP A 50 9.18 8.42 54.45
N ALA A 51 10.06 7.40 54.39
CA ALA A 51 11.44 7.55 53.91
C ALA A 51 11.56 8.05 52.46
N LEU A 52 10.58 7.74 51.62
CA LEU A 52 10.47 8.22 50.23
C LEU A 52 10.16 9.73 50.13
N ASN A 53 9.67 10.35 51.22
CA ASN A 53 9.25 11.75 51.24
C ASN A 53 10.19 12.65 52.08
N SER A 54 11.09 12.10 52.89
CA SER A 54 11.87 12.87 53.88
C SER A 54 13.40 12.70 53.82
N SER A 55 13.95 12.13 52.74
CA SER A 55 15.41 12.06 52.56
C SER A 55 15.93 13.15 51.61
N GLU A 56 16.48 14.23 52.19
CA GLU A 56 17.20 15.28 51.45
C GLU A 56 18.56 14.80 50.86
N ASN A 57 19.01 13.57 51.15
CA ASN A 57 20.32 13.06 50.75
C ASN A 57 20.29 11.70 50.00
N ILE A 58 19.16 11.35 49.39
CA ILE A 58 19.13 10.35 48.32
C ILE A 58 18.64 11.12 47.10
N CYS A 59 19.50 11.29 46.08
CA CYS A 59 19.06 11.86 44.80
C CYS A 59 17.73 11.20 44.44
N PRO A 60 16.60 11.95 44.44
CA PRO A 60 15.34 11.36 44.06
C PRO A 60 15.58 10.83 42.66
N VAL A 61 15.51 9.51 42.48
CA VAL A 61 15.41 8.94 41.14
C VAL A 61 14.19 9.62 40.56
N SER A 62 14.42 10.65 39.75
CA SER A 62 13.42 11.65 39.40
C SER A 62 12.27 10.88 38.79
N LYS A 63 11.07 10.95 39.40
CA LYS A 63 9.90 10.32 38.83
C LYS A 63 9.81 10.79 37.37
N PRO A 64 9.69 9.88 36.39
CA PRO A 64 9.61 10.29 35.00
C PRO A 64 8.41 11.23 34.84
N LEU A 65 8.68 12.50 34.55
CA LEU A 65 7.65 13.54 34.44
C LEU A 65 6.86 13.42 33.13
N LYS A 66 7.52 12.91 32.09
CA LYS A 66 6.96 12.75 30.74
C LYS A 66 7.53 11.49 30.09
N ALA A 67 6.72 10.83 29.29
CA ALA A 67 7.11 9.72 28.42
C ALA A 67 6.81 10.11 26.98
N TYR A 68 7.71 9.76 26.06
CA TYR A 68 7.60 10.14 24.65
C TYR A 68 7.69 8.92 23.74
N ASN A 69 6.88 8.92 22.69
CA ASN A 69 6.98 7.95 21.61
C ASN A 69 8.20 8.28 20.74
N TYR A 70 9.13 7.33 20.62
CA TYR A 70 10.38 7.52 19.86
C TYR A 70 10.63 6.42 18.84
N GLY A 71 10.42 5.15 19.21
CA GLY A 71 10.78 4.00 18.35
C GLY A 71 10.12 4.03 16.97
N GLU A 72 8.85 4.41 16.90
CA GLU A 72 8.09 4.53 15.63
C GLU A 72 8.63 5.63 14.70
N LEU A 73 9.35 6.62 15.24
CA LEU A 73 9.89 7.75 14.48
C LEU A 73 11.30 7.51 13.95
N LEU A 74 12.03 6.53 14.50
CA LEU A 74 13.40 6.22 14.09
C LEU A 74 13.51 5.87 12.60
N PRO A 75 12.75 4.89 12.05
CA PRO A 75 12.85 4.56 10.64
C PRO A 75 12.41 5.72 9.75
N LEU A 76 11.40 6.50 10.17
CA LEU A 76 10.90 7.64 9.39
C LEU A 76 11.91 8.77 9.29
N GLN A 77 12.61 9.06 10.39
CA GLN A 77 13.70 10.04 10.39
C GLN A 77 14.88 9.55 9.56
N TRP A 78 15.26 8.28 9.71
CA TRP A 78 16.34 7.70 8.92
C TRP A 78 16.06 7.76 7.41
N ILE A 79 14.85 7.39 6.97
CA ILE A 79 14.43 7.49 5.56
C ILE A 79 14.44 8.96 5.09
N THR A 80 13.99 9.89 5.94
CA THR A 80 13.98 11.33 5.61
C THR A 80 15.40 11.86 5.37
N ASP A 81 16.35 11.40 6.16
CA ASP A 81 17.76 11.79 6.06
C ASP A 81 18.44 11.10 4.87
N GLU A 82 18.21 9.80 4.68
CA GLU A 82 18.75 9.00 3.57
C GLU A 82 18.30 9.53 2.20
N LEU A 83 17.01 9.85 2.07
CA LEU A 83 16.43 10.40 0.85
C LEU A 83 16.58 11.93 0.75
N LYS A 84 17.19 12.57 1.74
CA LYS A 84 17.38 14.03 1.83
C LYS A 84 16.09 14.84 1.69
N ILE A 85 14.95 14.27 2.11
CA ILE A 85 13.62 14.90 1.99
C ILE A 85 13.60 16.25 2.73
N GLY A 86 14.27 16.34 3.88
CA GLY A 86 14.36 17.57 4.67
C GLY A 86 15.11 18.70 3.96
N GLU A 87 16.08 18.39 3.10
CA GLU A 87 16.82 19.38 2.30
C GLU A 87 15.93 19.93 1.18
N TYR A 88 15.27 19.06 0.41
CA TYR A 88 14.37 19.49 -0.67
C TYR A 88 13.19 20.32 -0.16
N LEU A 89 12.64 19.98 1.00
CA LEU A 89 11.60 20.79 1.64
C LEU A 89 12.15 22.12 2.19
N GLY A 90 13.41 22.16 2.64
CA GLY A 90 14.04 23.37 3.14
C GLY A 90 14.20 24.48 2.09
N ASP A 91 14.33 24.09 0.82
CA ASP A 91 14.35 25.05 -0.30
C ASP A 91 12.97 25.66 -0.61
N LEU A 92 11.89 25.01 -0.16
CA LEU A 92 10.51 25.37 -0.50
C LEU A 92 9.74 25.99 0.66
N PHE A 93 10.19 25.73 1.88
CA PHE A 93 9.52 26.09 3.12
C PHE A 93 10.49 26.63 4.15
N ASN A 94 9.99 27.55 4.99
CA ASN A 94 10.75 27.93 6.16
C ASN A 94 10.85 26.74 7.14
N GLY A 95 11.78 26.83 8.10
CA GLY A 95 12.05 25.72 9.03
C GLY A 95 10.83 25.23 9.82
N LYS A 96 9.89 26.14 10.19
CA LYS A 96 8.67 25.75 10.91
C LYS A 96 7.71 25.01 9.99
N GLU A 97 7.43 25.54 8.80
CA GLU A 97 6.56 24.91 7.80
C GLU A 97 7.09 23.52 7.39
N ARG A 98 8.40 23.42 7.10
CA ARG A 98 9.06 22.14 6.80
C ARG A 98 8.82 21.11 7.91
N ASN A 99 9.09 21.49 9.16
CA ASN A 99 8.96 20.58 10.30
C ASN A 99 7.48 20.22 10.57
N MET A 100 6.54 21.12 10.28
CA MET A 100 5.11 20.82 10.31
C MET A 100 4.74 19.76 9.25
N ILE A 101 5.23 19.90 8.02
CA ILE A 101 5.02 18.92 6.93
C ILE A 101 5.55 17.55 7.36
N LEU A 102 6.80 17.48 7.81
CA LEU A 102 7.40 16.22 8.29
C LEU A 102 6.59 15.62 9.45
N SER A 103 6.12 16.44 10.39
CA SER A 103 5.27 15.97 11.50
C SER A 103 3.94 15.41 11.01
N MET A 104 3.30 16.04 10.02
CA MET A 104 2.07 15.54 9.40
C MET A 104 2.29 14.21 8.68
N VAL A 105 3.37 14.10 7.91
CA VAL A 105 3.75 12.88 7.18
C VAL A 105 4.05 11.74 8.16
N PHE A 106 4.86 12.00 9.19
CA PHE A 106 5.16 10.99 10.20
C PHE A 106 3.92 10.54 10.95
N ASN A 107 2.99 11.46 11.25
CA ASN A 107 1.72 11.09 11.84
C ASN A 107 0.88 10.22 10.89
N ARG A 108 0.80 10.54 9.59
CA ARG A 108 0.04 9.74 8.62
C ARG A 108 0.53 8.29 8.54
N ILE A 109 1.85 8.09 8.63
CA ILE A 109 2.47 6.77 8.50
C ILE A 109 2.41 6.00 9.83
N ALA A 110 2.82 6.62 10.94
CA ALA A 110 2.94 5.93 12.23
C ALA A 110 1.60 5.73 12.94
N ARG A 111 0.78 6.80 13.03
CA ARG A 111 -0.46 6.79 13.80
C ARG A 111 -1.45 7.84 13.27
N PRO A 112 -2.14 7.56 12.16
CA PRO A 112 -3.01 8.54 11.53
C PRO A 112 -4.13 8.97 12.48
N THR A 113 -4.24 10.28 12.72
CA THR A 113 -5.33 10.89 13.51
C THR A 113 -6.13 11.88 12.67
N ALA A 114 -7.21 12.47 13.16
CA ALA A 114 -7.77 13.65 12.50
C ALA A 114 -6.77 14.83 12.59
N MET A 115 -6.71 15.72 11.59
CA MET A 115 -5.71 16.81 11.58
C MET A 115 -5.78 17.73 12.81
N TYR A 116 -6.97 17.95 13.37
CA TYR A 116 -7.13 18.74 14.60
C TYR A 116 -6.55 18.04 15.85
N ASN A 117 -6.34 16.72 15.81
CA ASN A 117 -5.71 15.93 16.89
C ASN A 117 -4.18 15.80 16.72
N LEU A 118 -3.61 16.33 15.63
CA LEU A 118 -2.19 16.22 15.33
C LEU A 118 -1.32 16.78 16.46
N LYS A 119 -1.73 17.91 17.05
CA LYS A 119 -1.00 18.55 18.15
C LYS A 119 -0.88 17.63 19.37
N THR A 120 -1.97 16.97 19.76
CA THR A 120 -1.97 16.05 20.90
C THR A 120 -1.06 14.85 20.66
N TRP A 121 -1.09 14.26 19.46
CA TRP A 121 -0.13 13.20 19.11
C TRP A 121 1.30 13.73 19.17
N TYR A 122 1.55 14.90 18.58
CA TYR A 122 2.87 15.50 18.48
C TYR A 122 3.51 15.77 19.85
N GLU A 123 2.75 16.30 20.81
CA GLU A 123 3.19 16.57 22.19
C GLU A 123 3.59 15.30 22.96
N SER A 124 3.04 14.14 22.58
CA SER A 124 3.43 12.84 23.14
C SER A 124 4.61 12.19 22.42
N SER A 125 5.10 12.80 21.34
CA SER A 125 6.17 12.26 20.51
C SER A 125 7.51 12.93 20.81
N ALA A 126 8.60 12.23 20.58
CA ALA A 126 9.95 12.80 20.72
C ALA A 126 10.22 13.94 19.72
N LEU A 127 9.40 14.11 18.67
CA LEU A 127 9.50 15.26 17.77
C LEU A 127 9.30 16.58 18.52
N SER A 128 8.47 16.60 19.57
CA SER A 128 8.22 17.80 20.38
C SER A 128 9.45 18.27 21.16
N LEU A 129 10.38 17.35 21.43
CA LEU A 129 11.70 17.67 22.00
C LEU A 129 12.66 18.21 20.93
N LYS A 130 12.59 17.65 19.71
CA LYS A 130 13.45 18.02 18.57
C LYS A 130 13.08 19.38 17.97
N TRP A 131 11.78 19.67 17.84
CA TRP A 131 11.25 20.89 17.22
C TRP A 131 10.25 21.58 18.16
N PRO A 132 10.73 22.21 19.24
CA PRO A 132 9.84 22.86 20.20
C PRO A 132 8.97 23.93 19.53
N GLU A 133 7.73 24.07 20.01
CA GLU A 133 6.80 25.14 19.63
C GLU A 133 6.33 25.13 18.15
N LEU A 134 6.20 23.95 17.52
CA LEU A 134 5.57 23.89 16.20
C LEU A 134 4.11 24.38 16.23
N PRO A 135 3.70 25.25 15.29
CA PRO A 135 2.40 25.88 15.32
C PRO A 135 1.29 24.97 14.75
N LEU A 136 1.07 23.80 15.34
CA LEU A 136 0.14 22.75 14.88
C LEU A 136 -1.35 23.02 15.22
N LYS A 137 -1.77 24.28 15.24
CA LYS A 137 -3.20 24.63 15.36
C LYS A 137 -3.90 24.33 14.03
N SER A 138 -5.19 23.99 14.07
CA SER A 138 -5.99 23.65 12.88
C SER A 138 -5.86 24.71 11.77
N GLN A 139 -5.95 26.00 12.10
CA GLN A 139 -5.83 27.08 11.11
C GLN A 139 -4.48 27.07 10.39
N ASN A 140 -3.39 26.84 11.10
CA ASN A 140 -2.05 26.84 10.51
C ASN A 140 -1.83 25.61 9.62
N ILE A 141 -2.37 24.46 10.04
CA ILE A 141 -2.37 23.25 9.22
C ILE A 141 -3.17 23.49 7.93
N SER A 142 -4.37 24.05 8.03
CA SER A 142 -5.21 24.37 6.87
C SER A 142 -4.54 25.37 5.93
N ASN A 143 -3.96 26.45 6.45
CA ASN A 143 -3.24 27.43 5.63
C ASN A 143 -2.04 26.82 4.90
N LEU A 144 -1.27 25.97 5.59
CA LEU A 144 -0.12 25.29 5.00
C LEU A 144 -0.55 24.28 3.92
N LEU A 145 -1.61 23.51 4.16
CA LEU A 145 -2.13 22.56 3.18
C LEU A 145 -2.74 23.26 1.96
N SER A 146 -3.42 24.39 2.12
CA SER A 146 -3.87 25.22 0.99
C SER A 146 -2.67 25.77 0.20
N LYS A 147 -1.65 26.31 0.87
CA LYS A 147 -0.41 26.73 0.19
C LYS A 147 0.22 25.59 -0.62
N VAL A 148 0.25 24.37 -0.09
CA VAL A 148 0.79 23.19 -0.80
C VAL A 148 -0.11 22.79 -1.98
N GLY A 149 -1.43 22.76 -1.78
CA GLY A 149 -2.40 22.27 -2.77
C GLY A 149 -2.68 23.25 -3.90
N ASP A 150 -2.57 24.56 -3.65
CA ASP A 150 -2.90 25.63 -4.59
C ASP A 150 -1.66 26.18 -5.33
N SER A 151 -0.54 25.45 -5.30
CA SER A 151 0.73 25.88 -5.92
C SER A 151 1.50 24.74 -6.58
N ASP A 152 2.52 25.10 -7.37
CA ASP A 152 3.44 24.14 -8.01
C ASP A 152 4.52 23.57 -7.06
N ILE A 153 4.36 23.75 -5.75
CA ILE A 153 5.30 23.23 -4.75
C ILE A 153 5.49 21.71 -4.87
N PRO A 154 4.43 20.87 -4.97
CA PRO A 154 4.61 19.42 -5.13
C PRO A 154 5.43 19.06 -6.36
N SER A 155 5.14 19.69 -7.51
CA SER A 155 5.88 19.48 -8.76
C SER A 155 7.34 19.93 -8.66
N THR A 156 7.61 21.02 -7.95
CA THR A 156 8.98 21.52 -7.73
C THR A 156 9.76 20.58 -6.80
N PHE A 157 9.11 20.09 -5.73
CA PHE A 157 9.66 19.10 -4.82
C PHE A 157 10.02 17.80 -5.56
N MET A 158 9.08 17.24 -6.33
CA MET A 158 9.31 16.03 -7.12
C MET A 158 10.42 16.23 -8.14
N GLY A 159 10.44 17.34 -8.88
CA GLY A 159 11.52 17.63 -9.83
C GLY A 159 12.91 17.70 -9.19
N LYS A 160 13.03 18.30 -7.99
CA LYS A 160 14.28 18.30 -7.22
C LYS A 160 14.67 16.90 -6.78
N MET A 161 13.74 16.16 -6.19
CA MET A 161 13.96 14.80 -5.72
C MET A 161 14.38 13.89 -6.88
N PHE A 162 13.66 13.92 -7.99
CA PHE A 162 13.88 13.05 -9.14
C PHE A 162 15.25 13.28 -9.79
N ARG A 163 15.68 14.55 -9.95
CA ARG A 163 17.04 14.88 -10.42
C ARG A 163 18.13 14.38 -9.49
N ASN A 164 17.96 14.62 -8.19
CA ASN A 164 19.02 14.37 -7.21
C ASN A 164 19.14 12.90 -6.80
N LEU A 165 18.07 12.11 -6.98
CA LEU A 165 18.13 10.66 -6.82
C LEU A 165 19.00 9.99 -7.91
N GLY A 166 19.36 10.69 -8.99
CA GLY A 166 20.15 10.12 -10.07
C GLY A 166 19.42 8.97 -10.76
N THR A 167 18.10 9.07 -10.89
CA THR A 167 17.30 8.05 -11.59
C THR A 167 17.67 8.06 -13.07
N LYS A 168 18.37 7.01 -13.50
CA LYS A 168 18.84 6.77 -14.87
C LYS A 168 18.59 5.30 -15.20
N SER A 169 17.32 4.91 -15.24
CA SER A 169 16.92 3.51 -15.23
C SER A 169 15.47 3.30 -15.68
N THR A 170 15.00 2.08 -15.47
CA THR A 170 13.63 1.62 -15.65
C THR A 170 12.67 2.31 -14.69
N LEU A 171 11.63 2.93 -15.26
CA LEU A 171 10.55 3.59 -14.55
C LEU A 171 9.27 2.78 -14.70
N ILE A 172 8.66 2.40 -13.58
CA ILE A 172 7.36 1.73 -13.59
C ILE A 172 6.29 2.81 -13.55
N TYR A 173 5.38 2.80 -14.51
CA TYR A 173 4.24 3.70 -14.59
C TYR A 173 2.94 2.93 -14.36
N ASP A 174 2.18 3.38 -13.38
CA ASP A 174 0.85 2.84 -13.08
C ASP A 174 -0.14 3.99 -12.84
N LEU A 175 -1.40 3.74 -13.17
CA LEU A 175 -2.51 4.66 -12.95
C LEU A 175 -3.51 3.97 -12.04
N THR A 176 -3.88 4.64 -10.95
CA THR A 176 -4.91 4.18 -10.02
C THR A 176 -5.96 5.26 -9.81
N SER A 177 -7.11 4.91 -9.24
CA SER A 177 -8.20 5.86 -8.98
C SER A 177 -8.65 5.80 -7.52
N PHE A 178 -9.02 6.95 -6.96
CA PHE A 178 -9.62 7.03 -5.63
C PHE A 178 -11.04 7.58 -5.73
N SER A 179 -12.02 6.74 -5.42
CA SER A 179 -13.43 7.11 -5.38
C SER A 179 -13.79 7.83 -4.08
N SER A 180 -14.65 8.85 -4.14
CA SER A 180 -15.11 9.59 -2.96
C SER A 180 -16.48 10.22 -3.18
N TYR A 181 -17.25 10.38 -2.11
CA TYR A 181 -18.53 11.11 -2.10
C TYR A 181 -18.40 12.58 -1.65
N SER A 182 -17.16 13.05 -1.44
CA SER A 182 -16.92 14.43 -0.99
C SER A 182 -17.41 15.44 -2.03
N GLN A 183 -18.13 16.47 -1.57
CA GLN A 183 -18.60 17.57 -2.42
C GLN A 183 -17.64 18.76 -2.42
N MET A 184 -16.53 18.67 -1.67
CA MET A 184 -15.58 19.78 -1.48
C MET A 184 -14.30 19.67 -2.32
N MET A 185 -14.19 18.64 -3.17
CA MET A 185 -13.01 18.42 -4.01
C MET A 185 -13.36 18.58 -5.48
N ASN A 186 -12.85 19.65 -6.09
CA ASN A 186 -13.17 19.99 -7.49
C ASN A 186 -12.62 18.98 -8.51
N LEU A 187 -11.67 18.13 -8.11
CA LEU A 187 -11.09 17.09 -8.98
C LEU A 187 -11.95 15.82 -9.04
N LEU A 188 -12.93 15.66 -8.15
CA LEU A 188 -13.79 14.47 -8.17
C LEU A 188 -14.77 14.55 -9.33
N GLU A 189 -14.54 13.72 -10.35
CA GLU A 189 -15.39 13.62 -11.52
C GLU A 189 -15.68 12.16 -11.85
N TYR A 190 -16.80 11.89 -12.51
CA TYR A 190 -17.10 10.53 -12.97
C TYR A 190 -16.12 10.11 -14.08
N GLY A 191 -15.56 8.92 -13.93
CA GLY A 191 -14.53 8.38 -14.80
C GLY A 191 -14.78 6.93 -15.19
N TYR A 192 -13.74 6.27 -15.71
CA TYR A 192 -13.79 4.84 -15.95
C TYR A 192 -13.87 4.09 -14.61
N ASN A 193 -15.03 3.48 -14.36
CA ASN A 193 -15.35 2.82 -13.10
C ASN A 193 -14.57 1.50 -12.94
N ARG A 194 -13.32 1.58 -12.47
CA ARG A 194 -12.44 0.43 -12.22
C ARG A 194 -12.91 -0.41 -11.03
N ASP A 195 -13.42 0.24 -10.00
CA ASP A 195 -13.76 -0.38 -8.71
C ASP A 195 -15.20 -0.93 -8.66
N GLY A 196 -16.00 -0.69 -9.69
CA GLY A 196 -17.44 -1.00 -9.71
C GLY A 196 -18.27 -0.11 -8.78
N LEU A 197 -17.72 1.01 -8.33
CA LEU A 197 -18.37 1.98 -7.45
C LEU A 197 -18.96 3.12 -8.28
N ASP A 198 -20.25 3.40 -8.09
CA ASP A 198 -20.92 4.52 -8.77
C ASP A 198 -20.67 5.85 -8.03
N LEU A 199 -19.39 6.22 -7.94
CA LEU A 199 -18.91 7.41 -7.25
C LEU A 199 -17.95 8.19 -8.16
N PRO A 200 -17.86 9.52 -8.02
CA PRO A 200 -16.82 10.29 -8.69
C PRO A 200 -15.45 9.91 -8.11
N GLN A 201 -14.41 10.07 -8.93
CA GLN A 201 -13.05 9.64 -8.61
C GLN A 201 -12.01 10.71 -8.98
N ILE A 202 -10.85 10.61 -8.35
CA ILE A 202 -9.61 11.23 -8.85
C ILE A 202 -8.72 10.13 -9.42
N ASN A 203 -8.00 10.42 -10.49
CA ASN A 203 -7.00 9.52 -11.04
C ASN A 203 -5.62 9.95 -10.52
N LEU A 204 -4.82 8.99 -10.03
CA LEU A 204 -3.44 9.18 -9.59
C LEU A 204 -2.53 8.36 -10.51
N SER A 205 -1.69 9.05 -11.29
CA SER A 205 -0.59 8.38 -11.97
C SER A 205 0.65 8.41 -11.08
N MET A 206 1.39 7.32 -11.00
CA MET A 206 2.60 7.22 -10.19
C MET A 206 3.74 6.64 -11.01
N ILE A 207 4.93 7.23 -10.85
CA ILE A 207 6.20 6.73 -11.37
C ILE A 207 7.03 6.22 -10.22
N VAL A 208 7.49 4.99 -10.34
CA VAL A 208 8.39 4.34 -9.40
C VAL A 208 9.73 4.06 -10.09
N ASP A 209 10.83 4.45 -9.46
CA ASP A 209 12.16 4.01 -9.87
C ASP A 209 12.30 2.54 -9.48
N LYS A 210 12.42 1.66 -10.49
CA LYS A 210 12.46 0.22 -10.26
C LYS A 210 13.63 -0.18 -9.36
N GLU A 211 14.81 0.35 -9.64
CA GLU A 211 16.05 -0.07 -8.98
C GLU A 211 16.06 0.37 -7.51
N LYS A 212 15.55 1.57 -7.23
CA LYS A 212 15.43 2.07 -5.86
C LYS A 212 14.18 1.56 -5.12
N GLY A 213 13.18 1.11 -5.86
CA GLY A 213 11.90 0.66 -5.30
C GLY A 213 11.09 1.78 -4.62
N ILE A 214 11.26 3.04 -5.04
CA ILE A 214 10.59 4.20 -4.45
C ILE A 214 9.81 5.03 -5.48
N PRO A 215 8.67 5.63 -5.11
CA PRO A 215 7.99 6.61 -5.95
C PRO A 215 8.86 7.86 -6.15
N VAL A 216 9.01 8.28 -7.41
CA VAL A 216 9.80 9.46 -7.78
C VAL A 216 8.96 10.61 -8.31
N MET A 217 7.77 10.31 -8.81
CA MET A 217 6.84 11.30 -9.34
C MET A 217 5.41 10.78 -9.22
N TYR A 218 4.44 11.68 -9.06
CA TYR A 218 3.02 11.37 -9.23
C TYR A 218 2.31 12.57 -9.85
N ASP A 219 1.13 12.33 -10.41
CA ASP A 219 0.20 13.37 -10.84
C ASP A 219 -1.23 13.00 -10.48
N ILE A 220 -2.05 14.02 -10.20
CA ILE A 220 -3.46 13.87 -9.89
C ILE A 220 -4.27 14.52 -11.00
N TYR A 221 -5.24 13.79 -11.53
CA TYR A 221 -6.14 14.24 -12.58
C TYR A 221 -7.60 14.10 -12.16
N PRO A 222 -8.51 14.93 -12.70
CA PRO A 222 -9.94 14.67 -12.59
C PRO A 222 -10.29 13.28 -13.13
N GLY A 223 -11.27 12.62 -12.52
CA GLY A 223 -11.67 11.25 -12.88
C GLY A 223 -12.08 11.08 -14.34
N SER A 224 -12.58 12.14 -14.98
CA SER A 224 -13.01 12.16 -16.38
C SER A 224 -11.85 12.16 -17.39
N ILE A 225 -10.61 12.46 -16.98
CA ILE A 225 -9.46 12.54 -17.88
C ILE A 225 -9.00 11.14 -18.29
N VAL A 226 -8.89 10.93 -19.60
CA VAL A 226 -8.52 9.65 -20.22
C VAL A 226 -7.00 9.39 -20.20
N ASP A 227 -6.66 8.10 -20.12
CA ASP A 227 -5.31 7.58 -19.93
C ASP A 227 -4.28 8.13 -20.95
N VAL A 228 -4.62 8.23 -22.25
CA VAL A 228 -3.73 8.75 -23.31
C VAL A 228 -3.22 10.17 -23.01
N THR A 229 -4.11 11.06 -22.52
CA THR A 229 -3.73 12.45 -22.23
C THR A 229 -2.82 12.51 -21.00
N THR A 230 -3.05 11.64 -20.02
CA THR A 230 -2.22 11.56 -18.81
C THR A 230 -0.81 11.07 -19.11
N LEU A 231 -0.67 10.09 -20.01
CA LEU A 231 0.63 9.54 -20.42
C LEU A 231 1.50 10.59 -21.10
N LYS A 232 0.94 11.32 -22.08
CA LYS A 232 1.63 12.40 -22.78
C LYS A 232 2.16 13.47 -21.84
N ASN A 233 1.32 13.92 -20.89
CA ASN A 233 1.71 14.94 -19.91
C ASN A 233 2.79 14.43 -18.96
N THR A 234 2.69 13.17 -18.55
CA THR A 234 3.68 12.49 -17.71
C THR A 234 5.04 12.44 -18.42
N ILE A 235 5.09 12.00 -19.68
CA ILE A 235 6.33 11.93 -20.48
C ILE A 235 6.99 13.31 -20.58
N LYS A 236 6.20 14.35 -20.87
CA LYS A 236 6.71 15.73 -20.92
C LYS A 236 7.29 16.21 -19.59
N LYS A 237 6.68 15.83 -18.46
CA LYS A 237 7.20 16.17 -17.12
C LYS A 237 8.49 15.44 -16.80
N ILE A 238 8.60 14.15 -17.12
CA ILE A 238 9.85 13.38 -16.96
C ILE A 238 10.99 14.08 -17.74
N LYS A 239 10.74 14.42 -19.02
CA LYS A 239 11.68 15.18 -19.86
C LYS A 239 12.03 16.53 -19.23
N ALA A 240 11.04 17.30 -18.76
CA ALA A 240 11.24 18.61 -18.11
C ALA A 240 12.02 18.52 -16.79
N TYR A 241 12.00 17.37 -16.12
CA TYR A 241 12.82 17.11 -14.95
C TYR A 241 14.26 16.72 -15.30
N GLY A 242 14.61 16.56 -16.57
CA GLY A 242 15.98 16.29 -17.03
C GLY A 242 16.34 14.80 -17.00
N VAL A 243 15.33 13.93 -17.02
CA VAL A 243 15.54 12.48 -17.14
C VAL A 243 15.28 12.10 -18.60
N GLU A 244 16.36 11.81 -19.32
CA GLU A 244 16.32 11.48 -20.76
C GLU A 244 16.53 9.98 -21.00
N ASP A 245 17.43 9.35 -20.22
CA ASP A 245 17.75 7.92 -20.33
C ASP A 245 16.88 7.08 -19.39
N TYR A 246 15.67 6.72 -19.83
CA TYR A 246 14.77 5.85 -19.07
C TYR A 246 14.00 4.87 -19.96
N THR A 247 13.38 3.88 -19.31
CA THR A 247 12.49 2.91 -19.97
C THR A 247 11.20 2.82 -19.18
N LEU A 248 10.06 3.06 -19.82
CA LEU A 248 8.77 2.90 -19.18
C LEU A 248 8.35 1.43 -19.15
N VAL A 249 8.00 0.95 -17.97
CA VAL A 249 7.32 -0.32 -17.77
C VAL A 249 5.90 -0.01 -17.43
N MET A 250 4.99 -0.49 -18.28
CA MET A 250 3.59 -0.15 -18.20
C MET A 250 2.75 -1.41 -18.09
N ASP A 251 1.58 -1.28 -17.49
CA ASP A 251 0.62 -2.36 -17.41
C ASP A 251 -0.07 -2.61 -18.77
N ARG A 252 -0.91 -3.64 -18.83
CA ARG A 252 -1.69 -3.94 -20.05
C ARG A 252 -2.87 -3.00 -20.27
N GLY A 253 -3.28 -2.23 -19.27
CA GLY A 253 -4.33 -1.22 -19.38
C GLY A 253 -3.96 -0.15 -20.40
N PHE A 254 -2.68 0.19 -20.51
CA PHE A 254 -2.15 1.13 -21.51
C PHE A 254 -1.97 0.53 -22.92
N PHE A 255 -2.36 -0.73 -23.14
CA PHE A 255 -2.20 -1.38 -24.45
C PHE A 255 -3.34 -0.99 -25.41
N SER A 256 -3.39 0.28 -25.78
CA SER A 256 -4.30 0.84 -26.79
C SER A 256 -3.51 1.36 -28.00
N LYS A 257 -4.20 1.52 -29.15
CA LYS A 257 -3.56 2.08 -30.35
C LYS A 257 -3.00 3.49 -30.09
N GLY A 258 -3.81 4.36 -29.48
CA GLY A 258 -3.44 5.74 -29.23
C GLY A 258 -2.27 5.89 -28.25
N ASP A 259 -2.22 5.07 -27.19
CA ASP A 259 -1.11 5.08 -26.24
C ASP A 259 0.20 4.63 -26.90
N ILE A 260 0.14 3.56 -27.70
CA ILE A 260 1.31 3.04 -28.42
C ILE A 260 1.81 4.05 -29.46
N GLU A 261 0.91 4.65 -30.24
CA GLU A 261 1.25 5.69 -31.22
C GLU A 261 1.94 6.89 -30.56
N GLU A 262 1.41 7.37 -29.42
CA GLU A 262 2.00 8.49 -28.68
C GLU A 262 3.38 8.13 -28.11
N LEU A 263 3.54 6.94 -27.53
CA LEU A 263 4.84 6.46 -27.02
C LEU A 263 5.90 6.38 -28.11
N LEU A 264 5.52 5.91 -29.31
CA LEU A 264 6.40 5.83 -30.46
C LEU A 264 6.73 7.23 -31.02
N HIS A 265 5.73 8.11 -31.12
CA HIS A 265 5.91 9.49 -31.59
C HIS A 265 6.84 10.29 -30.66
N GLU A 266 6.72 10.11 -29.35
CA GLU A 266 7.58 10.75 -28.35
C GLU A 266 8.95 10.06 -28.16
N GLU A 267 9.22 9.02 -28.97
CA GLU A 267 10.43 8.19 -28.98
C GLU A 267 10.77 7.58 -27.61
N VAL A 268 9.75 7.22 -26.82
CA VAL A 268 9.94 6.69 -25.47
C VAL A 268 10.26 5.19 -25.54
N PRO A 269 11.38 4.72 -24.97
CA PRO A 269 11.61 3.30 -24.78
C PRO A 269 10.61 2.74 -23.77
N PHE A 270 9.91 1.66 -24.12
CA PHE A 270 8.93 1.05 -23.23
C PHE A 270 8.95 -0.47 -23.31
N ILE A 271 8.41 -1.12 -22.27
CA ILE A 271 8.04 -2.53 -22.22
C ILE A 271 6.60 -2.60 -21.73
N MET A 272 5.74 -3.28 -22.50
CA MET A 272 4.30 -3.33 -22.22
C MET A 272 3.70 -4.70 -22.58
N PRO A 273 2.97 -5.35 -21.65
CA PRO A 273 2.24 -6.57 -21.95
C PRO A 273 1.01 -6.28 -22.81
N ALA A 274 0.77 -7.16 -23.79
CA ALA A 274 -0.37 -6.99 -24.66
C ALA A 274 -1.72 -7.22 -23.96
N ALA A 275 -2.71 -6.41 -24.33
CA ALA A 275 -4.12 -6.68 -24.07
C ALA A 275 -4.72 -7.48 -25.24
N MET A 276 -5.53 -8.50 -24.92
CA MET A 276 -6.25 -9.32 -25.90
C MET A 276 -7.50 -8.63 -26.45
N ILE A 277 -7.46 -7.31 -26.62
CA ILE A 277 -8.56 -6.47 -27.11
C ILE A 277 -8.44 -6.36 -28.63
N LEU A 278 -7.26 -5.98 -29.13
CA LEU A 278 -6.99 -5.77 -30.55
C LEU A 278 -7.13 -7.06 -31.38
N LYS A 279 -7.68 -6.92 -32.58
CA LYS A 279 -7.87 -8.05 -33.52
C LYS A 279 -6.53 -8.60 -34.01
N SER A 280 -5.59 -7.71 -34.33
CA SER A 280 -4.21 -8.03 -34.72
C SER A 280 -3.50 -8.90 -33.69
N VAL A 281 -3.60 -8.57 -32.40
CA VAL A 281 -3.03 -9.37 -31.30
C VAL A 281 -3.64 -10.78 -31.26
N LYS A 282 -4.96 -10.91 -31.48
CA LYS A 282 -5.62 -12.23 -31.55
C LYS A 282 -5.15 -13.04 -32.77
N GLN A 283 -4.93 -12.38 -33.90
CA GLN A 283 -4.41 -13.02 -35.11
C GLN A 283 -2.97 -13.47 -34.92
N LEU A 284 -2.12 -12.63 -34.31
CA LEU A 284 -0.75 -12.96 -33.94
C LEU A 284 -0.67 -14.12 -32.95
N MET A 285 -1.55 -14.16 -31.94
CA MET A 285 -1.65 -15.32 -31.03
C MET A 285 -1.96 -16.61 -31.79
N SER A 286 -2.85 -16.53 -32.78
CA SER A 286 -3.25 -17.69 -33.58
C SER A 286 -2.14 -18.16 -34.54
N SER A 287 -1.31 -17.25 -35.05
CA SER A 287 -0.17 -17.61 -35.89
C SER A 287 0.96 -18.25 -35.06
N VAL A 288 1.29 -17.65 -33.91
CA VAL A 288 2.32 -18.14 -33.00
C VAL A 288 1.99 -19.51 -32.42
N GLN A 289 0.70 -19.82 -32.20
CA GLN A 289 0.27 -21.12 -31.71
C GLN A 289 0.74 -22.31 -32.57
N LYS A 290 1.03 -22.08 -33.86
CA LYS A 290 1.42 -23.14 -34.80
C LYS A 290 2.82 -23.69 -34.55
N ASP A 291 3.71 -22.87 -34.00
CA ASP A 291 5.15 -23.14 -33.97
C ASP A 291 5.87 -22.63 -32.71
N ILE A 292 5.17 -22.07 -31.72
CA ILE A 292 5.77 -21.62 -30.45
C ILE A 292 6.55 -22.70 -29.71
N GLU A 293 6.18 -23.98 -29.87
CA GLU A 293 6.85 -25.13 -29.27
C GLU A 293 8.06 -25.63 -30.10
N SER A 294 8.44 -24.91 -31.16
CA SER A 294 9.64 -25.22 -31.94
C SER A 294 10.88 -25.22 -31.02
N PRO A 295 11.78 -26.22 -31.13
CA PRO A 295 13.00 -26.27 -30.32
C PRO A 295 13.89 -25.03 -30.43
N GLU A 296 13.79 -24.27 -31.52
CA GLU A 296 14.54 -23.01 -31.71
C GLU A 296 14.15 -21.91 -30.71
N TYR A 297 12.92 -21.95 -30.19
CA TYR A 297 12.41 -21.00 -29.20
C TYR A 297 12.57 -21.52 -27.77
N LEU A 298 13.13 -22.72 -27.57
CA LEU A 298 13.27 -23.31 -26.25
C LEU A 298 14.42 -22.66 -25.47
N HIS A 299 14.08 -22.07 -24.33
CA HIS A 299 15.02 -21.47 -23.39
C HIS A 299 14.83 -22.05 -21.99
N LYS A 300 15.78 -21.73 -21.10
CA LYS A 300 15.72 -22.06 -19.68
C LYS A 300 15.69 -20.77 -18.86
N TYR A 301 14.65 -20.59 -18.06
CA TYR A 301 14.48 -19.45 -17.16
C TYR A 301 14.16 -19.98 -15.75
N ASN A 302 14.89 -19.52 -14.72
CA ASN A 302 14.75 -20.01 -13.33
C ASN A 302 14.73 -21.55 -13.22
N LYS A 303 15.63 -22.20 -13.95
CA LYS A 303 15.77 -23.66 -14.06
C LYS A 303 14.58 -24.40 -14.70
N LYS A 304 13.57 -23.69 -15.22
CA LYS A 304 12.40 -24.25 -15.90
C LYS A 304 12.47 -24.00 -17.41
N PRO A 305 11.94 -24.91 -18.24
CA PRO A 305 11.80 -24.66 -19.67
C PRO A 305 10.75 -23.57 -19.92
N ILE A 306 11.04 -22.68 -20.85
CA ILE A 306 10.13 -21.65 -21.36
C ILE A 306 10.35 -21.51 -22.85
N PHE A 307 9.31 -21.25 -23.63
CA PHE A 307 9.45 -20.92 -25.04
C PHE A 307 9.35 -19.40 -25.23
N VAL A 308 10.26 -18.85 -26.03
CA VAL A 308 10.32 -17.42 -26.30
C VAL A 308 10.47 -17.20 -27.81
N LYS A 309 9.39 -16.75 -28.44
CA LYS A 309 9.36 -16.48 -29.87
C LYS A 309 9.37 -14.97 -30.13
N PRO A 310 10.35 -14.43 -30.88
CA PRO A 310 10.27 -13.06 -31.39
C PRO A 310 9.02 -12.87 -32.24
N VAL A 311 8.33 -11.77 -32.03
CA VAL A 311 7.11 -11.42 -32.76
C VAL A 311 7.12 -9.93 -33.11
N THR A 312 6.35 -9.58 -34.13
CA THR A 312 6.11 -8.19 -34.48
C THR A 312 4.62 -7.97 -34.63
N LEU A 313 4.10 -6.93 -33.99
CA LEU A 313 2.74 -6.47 -34.16
C LEU A 313 2.73 -5.36 -35.21
N GLU A 314 2.01 -5.60 -36.28
CA GLU A 314 1.81 -4.63 -37.37
C GLU A 314 0.37 -4.13 -37.33
N GLU A 315 0.23 -2.82 -37.13
CA GLU A 315 -0.99 -2.06 -37.35
C GLU A 315 -0.79 -1.11 -38.53
N LYS A 316 -1.86 -0.48 -39.01
CA LYS A 316 -1.71 0.49 -40.12
C LYS A 316 -0.86 1.69 -39.71
N GLU A 317 -0.97 2.06 -38.44
CA GLU A 317 -0.40 3.29 -37.89
C GLU A 317 0.99 3.07 -37.26
N PHE A 318 1.31 1.84 -36.83
CA PHE A 318 2.57 1.55 -36.16
C PHE A 318 3.03 0.09 -36.33
N LYS A 319 4.31 -0.13 -36.03
CA LYS A 319 4.94 -1.45 -35.95
C LYS A 319 5.79 -1.55 -34.69
N ILE A 320 5.54 -2.56 -33.86
CA ILE A 320 6.27 -2.78 -32.61
C ILE A 320 6.78 -4.21 -32.49
N ASN A 321 8.01 -4.36 -32.02
CA ASN A 321 8.62 -5.66 -31.78
C ASN A 321 8.27 -6.17 -30.40
N GLY A 322 8.36 -7.48 -30.22
CA GLY A 322 8.03 -8.12 -28.96
C GLY A 322 8.45 -9.57 -28.91
N TYR A 323 8.07 -10.21 -27.81
CA TYR A 323 8.26 -11.63 -27.58
C TYR A 323 6.94 -12.27 -27.15
N CYS A 324 6.63 -13.42 -27.73
CA CYS A 324 5.66 -14.34 -27.17
C CYS A 324 6.36 -15.27 -26.19
N PHE A 325 5.94 -15.21 -24.94
CA PHE A 325 6.36 -16.16 -23.92
C PHE A 325 5.33 -17.26 -23.82
N TYR A 326 5.79 -18.50 -23.73
CA TYR A 326 4.95 -19.66 -23.46
C TYR A 326 5.57 -20.54 -22.37
N ASP A 327 4.82 -20.69 -21.28
CA ASP A 327 5.14 -21.58 -20.16
C ASP A 327 4.18 -22.78 -20.19
N PRO A 328 4.65 -23.98 -20.59
CA PRO A 328 3.82 -25.19 -20.65
C PRO A 328 3.25 -25.59 -19.29
N LYS A 329 4.02 -25.38 -18.21
CA LYS A 329 3.55 -25.71 -16.85
C LYS A 329 2.40 -24.80 -16.47
N ARG A 330 2.55 -23.49 -16.71
CA ARG A 330 1.48 -22.52 -16.47
C ARG A 330 0.24 -22.80 -17.31
N GLU A 331 0.40 -23.23 -18.55
CA GLU A 331 -0.73 -23.61 -19.41
C GLU A 331 -1.55 -24.75 -18.79
N ILE A 332 -0.89 -25.82 -18.32
CA ILE A 332 -1.56 -26.95 -17.69
C ILE A 332 -2.30 -26.52 -16.42
N GLU A 333 -1.66 -25.71 -15.57
CA GLU A 333 -2.26 -25.18 -14.34
C GLU A 333 -3.50 -24.33 -14.64
N GLU A 334 -3.41 -23.40 -15.59
CA GLU A 334 -4.53 -22.55 -16.01
C GLU A 334 -5.67 -23.35 -16.65
N LYS A 335 -5.35 -24.36 -17.48
CA LYS A 335 -6.34 -25.26 -18.10
C LYS A 335 -7.12 -26.03 -17.04
N ASN A 336 -6.43 -26.65 -16.08
CA ASN A 336 -7.05 -27.43 -15.02
C ASN A 336 -7.98 -26.58 -14.15
N ALA A 337 -7.50 -25.41 -13.71
CA ALA A 337 -8.30 -24.46 -12.94
C ALA A 337 -9.54 -24.00 -13.72
N PHE A 338 -9.39 -23.70 -15.01
CA PHE A 338 -10.50 -23.28 -15.85
C PHE A 338 -11.53 -24.37 -16.09
N TYR A 339 -11.11 -25.61 -16.37
CA TYR A 339 -12.01 -26.73 -16.59
C TYR A 339 -12.77 -27.14 -15.32
N SER A 340 -12.12 -27.15 -14.16
CA SER A 340 -12.84 -27.36 -12.90
C SER A 340 -13.89 -26.26 -12.72
N ARG A 341 -13.48 -24.99 -12.87
CA ARG A 341 -14.37 -23.85 -12.68
C ARG A 341 -15.55 -23.82 -13.66
N ILE A 342 -15.32 -24.17 -14.94
CA ILE A 342 -16.40 -24.17 -15.95
C ILE A 342 -17.44 -25.24 -15.66
N TYR A 343 -17.02 -26.34 -15.06
CA TYR A 343 -17.90 -27.43 -14.69
C TYR A 343 -18.68 -27.09 -13.40
N ASP A 344 -17.99 -26.61 -12.37
CA ASP A 344 -18.62 -26.18 -11.11
C ASP A 344 -19.71 -25.12 -11.31
N VAL A 345 -19.46 -24.15 -12.20
CA VAL A 345 -20.45 -23.10 -12.51
C VAL A 345 -21.61 -23.65 -13.32
N LYS A 346 -21.37 -24.62 -14.22
CA LYS A 346 -22.45 -25.29 -14.95
C LYS A 346 -23.38 -26.02 -13.98
N GLU A 347 -22.83 -26.86 -13.09
CA GLU A 347 -23.63 -27.62 -12.12
C GLU A 347 -24.44 -26.69 -11.23
N LYS A 348 -23.80 -25.65 -10.66
CA LYS A 348 -24.50 -24.67 -9.82
C LYS A 348 -25.65 -23.96 -10.52
N ILE A 349 -25.51 -23.65 -11.81
CA ILE A 349 -26.60 -23.02 -12.58
C ILE A 349 -27.72 -24.04 -12.85
N GLU A 350 -27.38 -25.28 -13.19
CA GLU A 350 -28.38 -26.33 -13.46
C GLU A 350 -29.15 -26.75 -12.20
N GLU A 351 -28.55 -26.68 -11.01
CA GLU A 351 -29.20 -26.88 -9.71
C GLU A 351 -30.03 -25.66 -9.23
N THR A 352 -29.88 -24.51 -9.88
CA THR A 352 -30.59 -23.29 -9.47
C THR A 352 -32.00 -23.26 -10.07
N ALA A 353 -33.01 -23.35 -9.21
CA ALA A 353 -34.38 -23.03 -9.57
C ALA A 353 -34.55 -21.54 -9.90
N ILE A 354 -35.36 -21.26 -10.92
CA ILE A 354 -35.71 -19.94 -11.42
C ILE A 354 -36.99 -19.52 -10.68
N PRO A 355 -36.94 -18.51 -9.79
CA PRO A 355 -38.15 -18.04 -9.13
C PRO A 355 -39.14 -17.50 -10.17
N GLY A 356 -40.42 -17.86 -10.07
CA GLY A 356 -41.43 -17.48 -11.07
C GLY A 356 -41.65 -15.98 -11.26
N TRP A 357 -41.21 -15.15 -10.30
CA TRP A 357 -41.24 -13.68 -10.38
C TRP A 357 -40.00 -13.07 -11.04
N ARG A 358 -38.95 -13.87 -11.32
CA ARG A 358 -37.70 -13.41 -11.94
C ARG A 358 -37.60 -13.89 -13.38
N LYS A 359 -36.94 -13.08 -14.22
CA LYS A 359 -36.59 -13.49 -15.59
C LYS A 359 -35.38 -14.43 -15.56
N ALA A 360 -35.48 -15.57 -16.25
CA ALA A 360 -34.40 -16.56 -16.36
C ALA A 360 -33.05 -15.95 -16.80
N GLY A 361 -33.08 -14.98 -17.73
CA GLY A 361 -31.85 -14.31 -18.18
C GLY A 361 -31.13 -13.50 -17.10
N GLU A 362 -31.85 -12.91 -16.16
CA GLU A 362 -31.25 -12.16 -15.03
C GLU A 362 -30.63 -13.12 -14.02
N VAL A 363 -31.37 -14.18 -13.65
CA VAL A 363 -30.88 -15.24 -12.75
C VAL A 363 -29.63 -15.90 -13.36
N PHE A 364 -29.65 -16.21 -14.65
CA PHE A 364 -28.49 -16.76 -15.35
C PHE A 364 -27.28 -15.83 -15.29
N LYS A 365 -27.45 -14.53 -15.59
CA LYS A 365 -26.34 -13.57 -15.54
C LYS A 365 -25.74 -13.44 -14.15
N GLU A 366 -26.60 -13.39 -13.12
CA GLU A 366 -26.18 -13.33 -11.72
C GLU A 366 -25.37 -14.57 -11.31
N ARG A 367 -25.85 -15.77 -11.67
CA ARG A 367 -25.20 -17.03 -11.30
C ARG A 367 -23.93 -17.32 -12.11
N ALA A 368 -23.94 -17.01 -13.41
CA ALA A 368 -22.80 -17.25 -14.29
C ALA A 368 -21.71 -16.19 -14.15
N GLY A 369 -22.06 -14.96 -13.76
CA GLY A 369 -21.13 -13.84 -13.61
C GLY A 369 -20.24 -13.64 -14.84
N TYR A 370 -18.94 -13.48 -14.62
CA TYR A 370 -17.95 -13.32 -15.70
C TYR A 370 -17.82 -14.55 -16.63
N MET A 371 -18.39 -15.70 -16.26
CA MET A 371 -18.36 -16.93 -17.07
C MET A 371 -19.55 -17.06 -18.02
N ALA A 372 -20.52 -16.14 -17.98
CA ALA A 372 -21.71 -16.17 -18.82
C ALA A 372 -21.39 -16.35 -20.32
N SER A 373 -20.28 -15.79 -20.80
CA SER A 373 -19.85 -15.91 -22.20
C SER A 373 -19.56 -17.33 -22.66
N PHE A 374 -19.25 -18.27 -21.74
CA PHE A 374 -18.90 -19.65 -22.06
C PHE A 374 -20.11 -20.59 -22.18
N TYR A 375 -21.31 -20.12 -21.86
CA TYR A 375 -22.50 -20.96 -21.85
C TYR A 375 -23.58 -20.44 -22.80
N SER A 376 -24.38 -21.36 -23.33
CA SER A 376 -25.74 -21.09 -23.78
C SER A 376 -26.70 -21.87 -22.89
N TRP A 377 -27.91 -21.36 -22.70
CA TRP A 377 -28.88 -21.95 -21.80
C TRP A 377 -30.25 -22.04 -22.45
N LYS A 378 -31.04 -23.00 -21.99
CA LYS A 378 -32.49 -23.09 -22.23
C LYS A 378 -33.16 -23.25 -20.88
N GLN A 379 -34.30 -22.60 -20.71
CA GLN A 379 -35.16 -22.87 -19.55
C GLN A 379 -35.98 -24.14 -19.84
N ILE A 380 -36.00 -25.04 -18.88
CA ILE A 380 -36.87 -26.22 -18.86
C ILE A 380 -37.57 -26.17 -17.51
N ASP A 381 -38.89 -25.98 -17.55
CA ASP A 381 -39.70 -25.73 -16.36
C ASP A 381 -39.14 -24.56 -15.53
N ASP A 382 -38.76 -24.81 -14.28
CA ASP A 382 -38.15 -23.87 -13.36
C ASP A 382 -36.62 -23.99 -13.31
N HIS A 383 -35.96 -24.77 -14.18
CA HIS A 383 -34.51 -24.95 -14.14
C HIS A 383 -33.81 -24.59 -15.45
N PHE A 384 -32.48 -24.47 -15.38
CA PHE A 384 -31.64 -24.26 -16.56
C PHE A 384 -31.11 -25.57 -17.12
N LYS A 385 -31.09 -25.69 -18.44
CA LYS A 385 -30.23 -26.64 -19.16
C LYS A 385 -29.07 -25.89 -19.81
N ILE A 386 -27.85 -26.19 -19.38
CA ILE A 386 -26.64 -25.46 -19.75
C ILE A 386 -25.82 -26.24 -20.78
N THR A 387 -25.47 -25.56 -21.88
CA THR A 387 -24.56 -26.07 -22.91
C THR A 387 -23.28 -25.23 -22.92
N ILE A 388 -22.13 -25.90 -22.88
CA ILE A 388 -20.82 -25.25 -22.97
C ILE A 388 -20.51 -24.90 -24.43
N LYS A 389 -20.17 -23.64 -24.70
CA LYS A 389 -19.81 -23.14 -26.02
C LYS A 389 -18.38 -23.56 -26.37
N LYS A 390 -18.23 -24.61 -27.18
CA LYS A 390 -16.94 -25.15 -27.63
C LYS A 390 -15.97 -24.07 -28.12
N ASN A 391 -16.42 -23.20 -29.03
CA ASN A 391 -15.57 -22.15 -29.61
C ASN A 391 -15.06 -21.15 -28.56
N ALA A 392 -15.90 -20.75 -27.60
CA ALA A 392 -15.50 -19.83 -26.54
C ALA A 392 -14.46 -20.45 -25.60
N VAL A 393 -14.63 -21.74 -25.28
CA VAL A 393 -13.69 -22.53 -24.47
C VAL A 393 -12.35 -22.67 -25.20
N SER A 394 -12.34 -23.12 -26.46
CA SER A 394 -11.12 -23.24 -27.26
C SER A 394 -10.39 -21.91 -27.40
N GLN A 395 -11.11 -20.80 -27.65
CA GLN A 395 -10.48 -19.47 -27.73
C GLN A 395 -9.82 -19.02 -26.43
N ARG A 396 -10.38 -19.39 -25.27
CA ARG A 396 -9.78 -19.09 -23.96
C ARG A 396 -8.55 -19.96 -23.70
N ILE A 397 -8.63 -21.25 -24.00
CA ILE A 397 -7.55 -22.21 -23.81
C ILE A 397 -6.33 -21.88 -24.66
N ASN A 398 -6.52 -21.48 -25.92
CA ASN A 398 -5.40 -21.17 -26.82
C ASN A 398 -4.51 -20.03 -26.31
N ARG A 399 -4.98 -19.24 -25.35
CA ARG A 399 -4.24 -18.12 -24.75
C ARG A 399 -3.52 -18.53 -23.45
N MET A 400 -3.83 -19.68 -22.89
CA MET A 400 -3.29 -20.10 -21.60
C MET A 400 -1.79 -20.38 -21.68
N GLY A 401 -1.09 -20.07 -20.61
CA GLY A 401 0.36 -20.15 -20.52
C GLY A 401 1.10 -19.22 -21.49
N LYS A 402 0.39 -18.39 -22.28
CA LYS A 402 0.97 -17.52 -23.31
C LYS A 402 0.70 -16.06 -23.02
N PHE A 403 1.69 -15.21 -23.26
CA PHE A 403 1.51 -13.77 -23.27
C PHE A 403 2.53 -13.09 -24.18
N PHE A 404 2.16 -11.92 -24.68
CA PHE A 404 3.07 -11.06 -25.43
C PHE A 404 3.58 -9.94 -24.53
N LEU A 405 4.89 -9.67 -24.63
CA LEU A 405 5.48 -8.39 -24.23
C LEU A 405 5.96 -7.68 -25.48
N PHE A 406 5.50 -6.46 -25.70
CA PHE A 406 5.99 -5.59 -26.75
C PHE A 406 6.90 -4.53 -26.16
N TYR A 407 7.85 -4.06 -26.97
CA TYR A 407 8.82 -3.07 -26.56
C TYR A 407 9.18 -2.11 -27.69
N ASN A 408 9.73 -0.97 -27.30
CA ASN A 408 10.39 -0.01 -28.19
C ASN A 408 11.88 0.13 -27.82
N GLY A 409 12.76 0.23 -28.82
CA GLY A 409 14.21 0.18 -28.67
C GLY A 409 14.82 -1.22 -28.87
N GLU A 410 16.11 -1.38 -28.58
CA GLU A 410 16.80 -2.67 -28.65
C GLU A 410 16.75 -3.37 -27.29
N ARG A 411 16.07 -4.52 -27.19
CA ARG A 411 15.93 -5.30 -25.95
C ARG A 411 16.04 -6.78 -26.21
N GLY A 412 16.73 -7.49 -25.31
CA GLY A 412 16.70 -8.94 -25.26
C GLY A 412 15.47 -9.47 -24.52
N TRP A 413 15.04 -10.69 -24.82
CA TRP A 413 13.88 -11.27 -24.14
C TRP A 413 14.03 -11.40 -22.62
N MET A 414 15.25 -11.67 -22.15
CA MET A 414 15.52 -11.87 -20.73
C MET A 414 15.33 -10.56 -19.98
N GLU A 415 15.82 -9.46 -20.55
CA GLU A 415 15.59 -8.11 -20.05
C GLU A 415 14.09 -7.81 -19.98
N CYS A 416 13.36 -7.97 -21.09
CA CYS A 416 11.90 -7.75 -21.11
C CYS A 416 11.14 -8.56 -20.05
N LEU A 417 11.59 -9.79 -19.74
CA LEU A 417 10.92 -10.66 -18.77
C LEU A 417 11.29 -10.36 -17.31
N THR A 418 12.49 -9.85 -17.05
CA THR A 418 12.98 -9.55 -15.69
C THR A 418 12.80 -8.09 -15.29
N VAL A 419 12.38 -7.27 -16.25
CA VAL A 419 12.08 -5.86 -16.04
C VAL A 419 10.89 -5.67 -15.10
#